data_AF-A0A3M8FS28-F1
#
_entry.id   AF-A0A3M8FS28-F1
#
_cell.length_a   1.000
_cell.length_b   1.000
_cell.length_c   1.000
_cell.angle_alpha   90.00
_cell.angle_beta   90.00
_cell.angle_gamma   90.00
#
_symmetry.space_group_name_H-M   'P 1'
#
loop_
_entity.id
_entity.type
_entity.pdbx_description
1 polymer ?
#
loop_
_entity_poly.entity_id
_entity_poly.type
_entity_poly.pdbx_seq_one_letter_code
_entity_poly.pdbx_strand_id
1 'polypeptide(L)'
;MTQRAKILSETADARADAERLLAGLIDARSRSEKRLAELNRADILKSLTGKSALDNAITSTQRMIDSLDRVLGELREQLTPEELALIDEIEKSD
;
A
#
# COMPACT_ATOMS: atom_id res chain seq x y z
N MET A 1 0.23 -24.41 -10.21
CA MET A 1 0.36 -23.36 -9.19
C MET A 1 -0.12 -23.94 -7.86
N THR A 2 0.70 -23.92 -6.80
CA THR A 2 0.27 -24.38 -5.46
C THR A 2 -0.62 -23.32 -4.81
N GLN A 3 -1.49 -23.70 -3.87
CA GLN A 3 -2.37 -22.75 -3.17
C GLN A 3 -1.57 -21.64 -2.47
N ARG A 4 -0.39 -21.97 -1.95
CA ARG A 4 0.52 -21.01 -1.29
C ARG A 4 1.14 -20.02 -2.27
N ALA A 5 1.62 -20.50 -3.43
CA ALA A 5 2.14 -19.64 -4.49
C ALA A 5 1.08 -18.64 -4.98
N LYS A 6 -0.18 -19.08 -5.09
CA LYS A 6 -1.30 -18.19 -5.43
C LYS A 6 -1.53 -17.10 -4.37
N ILE A 7 -1.58 -17.48 -3.10
CA ILE A 7 -1.76 -16.52 -1.98
C ILE A 7 -0.60 -15.51 -1.95
N LEU A 8 0.63 -15.96 -2.20
CA LEU A 8 1.79 -15.06 -2.28
C LEU A 8 1.61 -14.02 -3.39
N SER A 9 1.28 -14.46 -4.60
CA SER A 9 1.03 -13.58 -5.76
C SER A 9 -0.07 -12.57 -5.46
N GLU A 10 -1.23 -13.03 -4.97
CA GLU A 10 -2.36 -12.14 -4.65
C GLU A 10 -2.01 -11.13 -3.55
N THR A 11 -1.19 -11.52 -2.57
CA THR A 11 -0.73 -10.61 -1.51
C THR A 11 0.27 -9.59 -2.05
N ALA A 12 1.14 -9.99 -2.99
CA ALA A 12 2.10 -9.10 -3.64
C ALA A 12 1.38 -8.07 -4.53
N ASP A 13 0.36 -8.51 -5.28
CA ASP A 13 -0.49 -7.63 -6.08
C ASP A 13 -1.23 -6.61 -5.20
N ALA A 14 -1.83 -7.08 -4.10
CA ALA A 14 -2.51 -6.22 -3.14
C ALA A 14 -1.55 -5.18 -2.51
N ARG A 15 -0.29 -5.56 -2.27
CA ARG A 15 0.75 -4.64 -1.80
C ARG A 15 1.08 -3.58 -2.85
N ALA A 16 1.27 -3.97 -4.10
CA ALA A 16 1.51 -3.04 -5.19
C ALA A 16 0.34 -2.05 -5.36
N ASP A 17 -0.91 -2.52 -5.24
CA ASP A 17 -2.10 -1.68 -5.25
C ASP A 17 -2.13 -0.69 -4.08
N ALA A 18 -1.79 -1.14 -2.88
CA ALA A 18 -1.69 -0.29 -1.70
C ALA A 18 -0.63 0.80 -1.86
N GLU A 19 0.53 0.49 -2.46
CA GLU A 19 1.58 1.47 -2.76
C GLU A 19 1.13 2.51 -3.79
N ARG A 20 0.44 2.07 -4.86
CA ARG A 20 -0.15 2.99 -5.85
C ARG A 20 -1.18 3.92 -5.21
N LEU A 21 -2.04 3.39 -4.36
CA LEU A 21 -3.02 4.16 -3.61
C LEU A 21 -2.33 5.19 -2.69
N LEU A 22 -1.30 4.77 -1.95
CA LEU A 22 -0.55 5.65 -1.05
C LEU A 22 0.06 6.83 -1.82
N ALA A 23 0.69 6.58 -2.96
CA ALA A 23 1.24 7.63 -3.81
C ALA A 23 0.16 8.61 -4.26
N GLY A 24 -1.00 8.11 -4.69
CA GLY A 24 -2.16 8.94 -5.07
C GLY A 24 -2.70 9.79 -3.91
N LEU A 25 -2.75 9.23 -2.69
CA LEU A 25 -3.21 9.96 -1.51
C LEU A 25 -2.25 11.09 -1.10
N ILE A 26 -0.94 10.86 -1.18
CA ILE A 26 0.09 11.87 -0.90
C ILE A 26 -0.02 13.03 -1.89
N ASP A 27 -0.15 12.73 -3.17
CA ASP A 27 -0.32 13.72 -4.21
C ASP A 27 -1.65 14.50 -4.05
N ALA A 28 -2.77 13.80 -3.79
CA ALA A 28 -4.05 14.43 -3.52
C ALA A 28 -4.01 15.36 -2.30
N ARG A 29 -3.28 14.98 -1.24
CA ARG A 29 -3.05 15.82 -0.06
C ARG A 29 -2.32 17.09 -0.43
N SER A 30 -1.21 16.99 -1.17
CA SER A 30 -0.44 18.16 -1.62
C SER A 30 -1.30 19.13 -2.44
N ARG A 31 -2.09 18.61 -3.39
CA ARG A 31 -3.01 19.44 -4.20
C ARG A 31 -4.10 20.09 -3.37
N SER A 32 -4.67 19.37 -2.41
CA SER A 32 -5.70 19.89 -1.52
C SER A 32 -5.17 21.01 -0.64
N GLU A 33 -4.01 20.81 -0.01
CA GLU A 33 -3.35 21.82 0.83
C GLU A 33 -3.00 23.08 0.02
N LYS A 34 -2.49 22.92 -1.19
CA LYS A 34 -2.22 24.04 -2.10
C LYS A 34 -3.50 24.82 -2.43
N ARG A 35 -4.58 24.13 -2.80
CA ARG A 35 -5.86 24.77 -3.16
C ARG A 35 -6.50 25.49 -1.99
N LEU A 36 -6.41 24.92 -0.79
CA LEU A 36 -6.91 25.56 0.44
C LEU A 36 -6.14 26.85 0.76
N ALA A 37 -4.80 26.82 0.61
CA ALA A 37 -3.97 28.00 0.76
C ALA A 37 -4.31 29.10 -0.26
N GLU A 38 -4.49 28.75 -1.54
CA GLU A 38 -4.92 29.69 -2.59
C GLU A 38 -6.27 30.35 -2.28
N LEU A 39 -7.17 29.63 -1.60
CA LEU A 39 -8.48 30.12 -1.21
C LEU A 39 -8.50 30.83 0.16
N ASN A 40 -7.35 30.99 0.84
CA ASN A 40 -7.27 31.43 2.23
C ASN A 40 -8.23 30.66 3.16
N ARG A 41 -8.39 29.36 2.92
CA ARG A 41 -9.23 28.46 3.72
C ARG A 41 -8.37 27.44 4.45
N ALA A 42 -8.84 27.02 5.62
CA ALA A 42 -8.26 25.90 6.36
C ALA A 42 -9.12 24.65 6.17
N ASP A 43 -8.49 23.48 6.26
CA ASP A 43 -9.21 22.22 6.43
C ASP A 43 -9.84 22.19 7.83
N ILE A 44 -11.17 22.16 7.87
CA ILE A 44 -11.95 22.20 9.12
C ILE A 44 -11.63 20.99 9.99
N LEU A 45 -11.54 19.78 9.41
CA LEU A 45 -11.23 18.57 10.16
C LEU A 45 -9.81 18.64 10.73
N LYS A 46 -8.85 19.14 9.94
CA LYS A 46 -7.48 19.33 10.41
C LYS A 46 -7.40 20.38 11.52
N SER A 47 -8.17 21.46 11.45
CA SER A 47 -8.19 22.50 12.49
C SER A 47 -8.71 22.00 13.85
N LEU A 48 -9.65 21.05 13.84
CA LEU A 48 -10.27 20.51 15.04
C LEU A 48 -9.51 19.30 15.62
N THR A 49 -8.90 18.49 14.77
CA THR A 49 -8.33 17.19 15.17
C THR A 49 -6.82 17.09 14.98
N GLY A 50 -6.20 18.09 14.35
CA GLY A 50 -4.79 18.08 13.95
C GLY A 50 -4.49 17.24 12.71
N LYS A 51 -5.48 16.52 12.16
CA LYS A 51 -5.32 15.63 10.98
C LYS A 51 -6.45 15.82 9.97
N SER A 52 -6.11 15.89 8.69
CA SER A 52 -7.09 15.84 7.61
C SER A 52 -7.60 14.41 7.39
N ALA A 53 -8.70 14.27 6.66
CA ALA A 53 -9.16 12.97 6.19
C ALA A 53 -8.08 12.25 5.33
N LEU A 54 -7.29 13.01 4.56
CA LEU A 54 -6.20 12.47 3.75
C LEU A 54 -5.03 12.00 4.62
N ASP A 55 -4.69 12.70 5.71
CA ASP A 55 -3.68 12.24 6.67
C ASP A 55 -4.08 10.89 7.30
N ASN A 56 -5.37 10.73 7.62
CA ASN A 56 -5.89 9.47 8.16
C ASN A 56 -5.86 8.34 7.12
N ALA A 57 -6.26 8.62 5.88
CA ALA A 57 -6.21 7.63 4.80
C ALA A 57 -4.77 7.19 4.48
N ILE A 58 -3.82 8.12 4.46
CA ILE A 58 -2.38 7.84 4.28
C ILE A 58 -1.89 6.92 5.41
N THR A 59 -2.15 7.30 6.66
CA THR A 59 -1.75 6.50 7.84
C THR A 59 -2.35 5.08 7.79
N SER A 60 -3.61 4.96 7.40
CA SER A 60 -4.28 3.66 7.26
C SER A 60 -3.65 2.81 6.16
N THR A 61 -3.33 3.42 5.02
CA THR A 61 -2.73 2.71 3.88
C THR A 61 -1.31 2.25 4.19
N GLN A 62 -0.52 3.07 4.89
CA GLN A 62 0.81 2.67 5.38
C GLN A 62 0.74 1.44 6.30
N ARG A 63 -0.21 1.43 7.25
CA ARG A 63 -0.41 0.25 8.13
C ARG A 63 -0.83 -1.00 7.36
N MET A 64 -1.60 -0.83 6.28
CA MET A 64 -2.00 -1.93 5.41
C MET A 64 -0.79 -2.52 4.68
N ILE A 65 0.09 -1.66 4.14
CA ILE A 65 1.36 -2.10 3.52
C ILE A 65 2.22 -2.84 4.55
N ASP A 66 2.41 -2.29 5.75
CA ASP A 66 3.18 -2.96 6.81
C ASP A 66 2.63 -4.35 7.16
N SER A 67 1.31 -4.53 7.09
CA SER A 67 0.66 -5.80 7.37
C SER A 67 0.87 -6.79 6.22
N LEU A 68 0.74 -6.33 4.98
CA LEU A 68 1.01 -7.14 3.78
C LEU A 68 2.48 -7.56 3.72
N ASP A 69 3.42 -6.68 4.07
CA ASP A 69 4.85 -6.97 4.13
C ASP A 69 5.17 -8.09 5.11
N ARG A 70 4.54 -8.08 6.30
CA ARG A 70 4.69 -9.17 7.28
C ARG A 70 4.17 -10.49 6.73
N VAL A 71 2.97 -10.49 6.16
CA VAL A 71 2.37 -11.70 5.57
C VAL A 71 3.24 -12.25 4.43
N LEU A 72 3.76 -11.40 3.56
CA LEU A 72 4.67 -11.80 2.49
C LEU A 72 5.97 -12.40 3.03
N GLY A 73 6.53 -11.83 4.10
CA GLY A 73 7.69 -12.39 4.80
C GLY A 73 7.42 -13.79 5.33
N GLU A 74 6.33 -13.95 6.08
CA GLU A 74 5.91 -15.24 6.65
C GLU A 74 5.64 -16.30 5.57
N LEU A 75 4.99 -15.92 4.46
CA LEU A 75 4.73 -16.83 3.35
C LEU A 75 6.03 -17.26 2.66
N ARG A 76 6.98 -16.34 2.46
CA ARG A 76 8.28 -16.64 1.85
C ARG A 76 9.12 -17.61 2.69
N GLU A 77 9.08 -17.49 4.01
CA GLU A 77 9.77 -18.41 4.92
C GLU A 77 9.19 -19.83 4.90
N GLN A 78 7.92 -19.98 4.52
CA GLN A 78 7.21 -21.26 4.49
C GLN A 78 7.30 -21.99 3.14
N LEU A 79 7.83 -21.33 2.09
CA LEU A 79 7.97 -21.92 0.75
C LEU A 79 9.25 -22.76 0.66
N THR A 80 9.16 -23.88 -0.06
CA THR A 80 10.37 -24.65 -0.37
C THR A 80 11.21 -23.95 -1.45
N PRO A 81 12.52 -24.26 -1.56
CA PRO A 81 13.36 -23.72 -2.64
C PRO A 81 12.82 -24.01 -4.04
N GLU A 82 12.14 -25.16 -4.23
CA GLU A 82 11.49 -25.54 -5.49
C GLU A 82 10.27 -24.67 -5.79
N GLU A 83 9.48 -24.33 -4.77
CA GLU A 83 8.33 -23.43 -4.91
C GLU A 83 8.76 -21.98 -5.18
N LEU A 84 9.85 -21.53 -4.53
CA LEU A 84 10.47 -20.22 -4.78
C LEU A 84 10.98 -20.10 -6.22
N ALA A 85 11.69 -21.12 -6.73
CA ALA A 85 12.20 -21.13 -8.10
C ALA A 85 11.07 -21.07 -9.14
N LEU A 86 9.96 -21.78 -8.89
CA LEU A 86 8.79 -21.76 -9.77
C LEU A 86 8.13 -20.36 -9.83
N ILE A 87 8.12 -19.63 -8.71
CA ILE A 87 7.57 -18.27 -8.64
C ILE A 87 8.48 -17.28 -9.38
N ASP A 88 9.79 -17.36 -9.17
CA ASP A 88 10.78 -16.52 -9.87
C ASP A 88 10.73 -16.69 -11.40
N GLU A 89 10.44 -17.89 -11.91
CA GLU A 89 10.27 -18.14 -13.34
C GLU A 89 8.99 -17.50 -13.90
N ILE A 90 7.91 -17.49 -13.12
CA ILE A 90 6.63 -16.88 -13.51
C ILE A 90 6.77 -15.34 -13.52
N GLU A 91 7.36 -14.75 -12.48
CA GLU A 91 7.57 -13.29 -12.40
C GLU A 91 8.51 -12.75 -13.49
N LYS A 92 9.40 -13.57 -14.05
CA LYS A 92 10.29 -13.19 -15.16
C LYS A 92 9.67 -13.34 -16.56
N SER A 93 8.52 -14.00 -16.64
CA SER A 93 7.85 -14.32 -17.91
C SER A 93 6.73 -13.34 -18.27
N ASP A 94 6.31 -12.48 -17.33
CA ASP A 94 5.45 -11.29 -17.52
C ASP A 94 6.28 -10.01 -17.62
#